data_AF-A0A1F8X8P0-F1
#
_entry.id   AF-A0A1F8X8P0-F1
#
_cell.length_a   1.000
_cell.length_b   1.000
_cell.length_c   1.000
_cell.angle_alpha   90.00
_cell.angle_beta   90.00
_cell.angle_gamma   90.00
#
_symmetry.space_group_name_H-M   'P 1'
#
loop_
_entity.id
_entity.type
_entity.pdbx_description
1 polymer ?
#
loop_
_entity_poly.entity_id
_entity_poly.type
_entity_poly.pdbx_seq_one_letter_code
_entity_poly.pdbx_strand_id
1 'polypeptide(L)' 'MKIITVKNIAIQFDADQFTHGAPKIQARQAIDLINGVLQREPYGLGAQILEGDGALNVEVEDIDAGGDLE' A
#
# COMPACT_ATOMS: atom_id res chain seq x y z
N MET A 1 12.12 22.86 -10.62
CA MET A 1 11.01 22.00 -10.15
C MET A 1 11.05 21.92 -8.63
N LYS A 2 9.90 21.88 -7.96
CA LYS A 2 9.82 21.65 -6.52
C LYS A 2 9.24 20.25 -6.31
N ILE A 3 9.87 19.47 -5.44
CA ILE A 3 9.42 18.12 -5.06
C ILE A 3 9.09 18.19 -3.56
N ILE A 4 7.94 17.66 -3.18
CA ILE A 4 7.52 17.55 -1.78
C ILE A 4 7.53 16.06 -1.45
N THR A 5 8.34 15.65 -0.48
CA THR A 5 8.37 14.28 0.03
C THR A 5 7.67 14.23 1.38
N VAL A 6 6.59 13.45 1.46
CA VAL A 6 5.90 13.16 2.71
C VAL A 6 6.41 11.82 3.23
N LYS A 7 6.86 11.78 4.50
CA LYS A 7 7.41 10.58 5.14
C LYS A 7 6.43 10.03 6.19
N ASN A 8 6.61 8.78 6.59
CA ASN A 8 5.85 8.11 7.66
C ASN A 8 4.34 7.99 7.37
N ILE A 9 4.00 7.56 6.16
CA ILE A 9 2.61 7.29 5.74
C ILE A 9 2.36 5.78 5.84
N ALA A 10 1.18 5.39 6.33
CA ALA A 10 0.71 4.01 6.27
C ALA A 10 -0.23 3.83 5.06
N ILE A 11 -0.13 2.70 4.38
CA ILE A 11 -1.03 2.30 3.30
C ILE A 11 -1.70 1.01 3.74
N GLN A 12 -3.03 1.03 3.78
CA GLN A 12 -3.85 -0.14 4.06
C GLN A 12 -4.66 -0.48 2.81
N PHE A 13 -4.77 -1.77 2.53
CA PHE A 13 -5.52 -2.30 1.40
C PHE A 13 -6.16 -3.63 1.81
N ASP A 14 -7.23 -4.00 1.13
CA ASP A 14 -7.89 -5.28 1.31
C ASP A 14 -6.99 -6.40 0.76
N ALA A 15 -6.49 -7.25 1.66
CA ALA A 15 -5.60 -8.35 1.32
C ALA A 15 -6.25 -9.40 0.41
N ASP A 16 -7.59 -9.51 0.44
CA ASP A 16 -8.34 -10.47 -0.39
C ASP A 16 -8.39 -10.05 -1.87
N GLN A 17 -8.07 -8.79 -2.18
CA GLN A 17 -7.88 -8.34 -3.57
C GLN A 17 -6.67 -9.01 -4.25
N PHE A 18 -5.74 -9.57 -3.46
CA PHE A 18 -4.54 -10.22 -3.97
C PHE A 18 -4.61 -11.73 -3.74
N THR A 19 -5.06 -12.43 -4.78
CA THR A 19 -5.41 -13.86 -4.71
C THR A 19 -4.32 -14.80 -4.15
N HIS A 20 -3.02 -14.46 -4.27
CA HIS A 20 -1.93 -15.33 -3.82
C HIS A 20 -0.65 -14.56 -3.45
N GLY A 21 0.05 -14.99 -2.41
CA GLY A 21 1.41 -14.56 -2.09
C GLY A 21 1.64 -14.27 -0.61
N ALA A 22 2.91 -14.14 -0.21
CA ALA A 22 3.24 -13.64 1.13
C ALA A 22 2.83 -12.15 1.26
N PRO A 23 2.50 -11.66 2.47
CA PRO A 23 2.04 -10.26 2.67
C PRO A 23 2.95 -9.20 2.05
N LYS A 24 4.27 -9.42 2.07
CA LYS A 24 5.25 -8.51 1.41
C LYS A 24 5.11 -8.45 -0.10
N ILE A 25 4.71 -9.55 -0.74
CA ILE A 25 4.48 -9.60 -2.19
C ILE A 25 3.19 -8.86 -2.52
N GLN A 26 2.13 -9.08 -1.75
CA GLN A 26 0.85 -8.37 -1.90
C GLN A 26 1.04 -6.86 -1.68
N ALA A 27 1.79 -6.46 -0.66
CA ALA A 27 2.09 -5.05 -0.40
C ALA A 27 2.85 -4.38 -1.55
N ARG A 28 3.81 -5.08 -2.18
CA ARG A 28 4.49 -4.57 -3.38
C ARG A 28 3.55 -4.44 -4.57
N GLN A 29 2.71 -5.43 -4.81
CA GLN A 29 1.71 -5.37 -5.88
C GLN A 29 0.74 -4.20 -5.68
N ALA A 30 0.31 -3.96 -4.43
CA ALA A 30 -0.51 -2.81 -4.08
C ALA A 30 0.21 -1.48 -4.37
N ILE A 31 1.47 -1.35 -3.97
CA ILE A 31 2.30 -0.16 -4.24
C ILE A 31 2.42 0.09 -5.75
N ASP A 32 2.68 -0.96 -6.54
CA ASP A 32 2.80 -0.85 -8.00
C ASP A 32 1.50 -0.36 -8.65
N LEU A 33 0.35 -0.91 -8.22
CA LEU A 33 -0.96 -0.48 -8.71
C LEU A 33 -1.26 0.99 -8.35
N ILE A 34 -0.98 1.38 -7.11
CA ILE A 34 -1.17 2.78 -6.67
C ILE A 34 -0.26 3.71 -7.47
N ASN A 35 1.00 3.34 -7.67
CA ASN A 35 1.93 4.11 -8.49
C ASN A 35 1.43 4.29 -9.93
N GLY A 36 0.84 3.25 -10.53
CA GLY A 36 0.20 3.35 -11.85
C GLY A 36 -0.90 4.41 -11.89
N VAL A 37 -1.71 4.53 -10.84
CA VAL A 37 -2.75 5.57 -10.74
C VAL A 37 -2.14 6.96 -10.53
N LEU A 38 -1.14 7.08 -9.66
CA LEU A 38 -0.48 8.36 -9.36
C LEU A 38 0.27 8.95 -10.57
N GLN A 39 0.77 8.10 -11.46
CA GLN A 39 1.53 8.49 -12.66
C GLN A 39 0.64 8.70 -13.89
N ARG A 40 -0.61 8.22 -13.87
CA ARG A 40 -1.51 8.27 -15.04
C ARG A 40 -1.83 9.71 -15.46
N GLU A 41 -1.71 10.04 -16.74
CA GLU A 41 -2.17 11.34 -17.26
C GLU A 41 -3.64 11.28 -17.72
N PRO A 42 -4.39 12.41 -17.69
CA PRO A 42 -4.02 13.74 -17.17
C PRO A 42 -4.33 13.95 -15.68
N TYR A 43 -4.85 12.93 -14.99
CA TYR A 43 -5.44 13.06 -13.65
C TYR A 43 -4.51 12.70 -12.49
N GLY A 44 -3.38 12.07 -12.80
CA GLY A 44 -2.35 11.71 -11.85
C GLY A 44 -1.57 12.94 -11.39
N LEU A 45 -0.87 12.78 -10.26
CA LEU A 45 -0.12 13.85 -9.63
C LEU A 45 1.35 13.89 -10.09
N GLY A 46 1.75 13.02 -11.02
CA GLY A 46 3.16 12.80 -11.34
C GLY A 46 3.94 12.35 -10.10
N ALA A 47 3.29 11.59 -9.23
CA ALA A 47 3.80 11.17 -7.93
C ALA A 47 4.12 9.68 -7.90
N GLN A 48 4.86 9.26 -6.88
CA GLN A 48 5.18 7.86 -6.62
C GLN A 48 5.39 7.62 -5.12
N ILE A 49 4.96 6.46 -4.66
CA ILE A 49 5.34 5.86 -3.40
C ILE A 49 6.71 5.22 -3.59
N LEU A 50 7.64 5.57 -2.72
CA LEU A 50 9.00 5.05 -2.68
C LEU A 50 9.14 4.11 -1.47
N GLU A 51 9.71 2.92 -1.67
CA GLU A 51 10.25 2.14 -0.54
C GLU A 51 11.46 2.93 0.01
N GLY A 52 11.44 3.26 1.30
CA GLY A 52 12.58 3.94 1.96
C GLY A 52 13.78 3.01 2.13
N ASP A 53 14.88 3.49 2.72
CA ASP A 53 16.12 2.72 2.94
C ASP A 53 15.98 1.52 3.90
N GLY A 54 14.80 1.33 4.49
CA GLY A 54 14.47 0.18 5.33
C GLY A 54 13.75 -0.93 4.56
N ALA A 55 13.76 -2.14 5.10
CA ALA A 55 12.90 -3.20 4.58
C ALA A 55 11.42 -2.76 4.65
N LEU A 56 10.63 -3.09 3.63
CA LEU A 56 9.18 -2.90 3.63
C LEU A 56 8.58 -3.51 4.91
N ASN A 57 8.08 -2.64 5.80
CA ASN A 57 7.40 -3.05 7.02
C ASN A 57 5.94 -3.34 6.68
N VAL A 58 5.51 -4.58 6.93
CA VAL A 58 4.17 -5.06 6.60
C VAL A 58 3.56 -5.65 7.86
N GLU A 59 2.42 -5.11 8.25
CA GLU A 59 1.58 -5.59 9.34
C GLU A 59 0.28 -6.11 8.72
N VAL A 60 -0.17 -7.28 9.17
CA VAL A 60 -1.44 -7.87 8.75
C VAL A 60 -2.36 -7.83 9.95
N GLU A 61 -3.51 -7.19 9.79
CA GLU A 61 -4.56 -7.12 10.80
C GLU A 61 -5.80 -7.82 10.26
N ASP A 62 -6.23 -8.89 10.93
CA ASP A 62 -7.47 -9.58 10.63
C ASP A 62 -8.62 -8.78 11.26
N ILE A 63 -9.55 -8.29 10.44
CA ILE A 63 -10.69 -7.47 10.92
C ILE A 63 -11.81 -8.35 11.53
N ASP A 64 -11.62 -9.67 11.61
CA ASP A 64 -12.52 -10.61 12.28
C ASP A 64 -12.07 -10.92 13.72
N ALA A 65 -12.45 -10.06 14.67
CA ALA A 65 -12.50 -10.38 16.10
C ALA A 65 -13.74 -9.77 16.78
N GLY A 66 -14.85 -9.72 16.05
CA GLY A 66 -16.15 -9.25 16.55
C GLY A 66 -17.21 -10.32 16.40
N GLY A 67 -17.23 -11.30 17.31
CA GLY A 67 -18.32 -12.28 17.34
C GLY A 67 -18.01 -13.49 18.20
N ASP A 68 -18.04 -13.32 19.52
CA ASP A 68 -18.64 -14.27 20.46
C ASP A 68 -18.61 -13.64 21.86
N LEU A 69 -19.67 -12.90 22.17
CA LEU A 69 -20.10 -12.69 23.54
C LEU A 69 -21.36 -13.56 23.71
N GLU A 70 -21.18 -14.83 24.06
CA GLU A 70 -22.20 -15.59 24.78
C GLU A 70 -22.24 -15.14 26.26
#